data_AF-A0A1F5UZN1-F1
#
_entry.id   AF-A0A1F5UZN1-F1
#
_cell.length_a   1.000
_cell.length_b   1.000
_cell.length_c   1.000
_cell.angle_alpha   90.00
_cell.angle_beta   90.00
_cell.angle_gamma   90.00
#
_symmetry.space_group_name_H-M   'P 1'
#
loop_
_entity.id
_entity.type
_entity.pdbx_description
1 polymer ?
#
loop_
_entity_poly.entity_id
_entity_poly.type
_entity_poly.pdbx_seq_one_letter_code
_entity_poly.pdbx_strand_id
1 'polypeptide(L)' 'MSKLPVVSGKETIKALQKIGYQTVRQKGSHVRLRDDTNPTHIPITVPLHKEIKHGLLRRIIKDSTLSVEQFVELL' A
#
# COMPACT_ATOMS: atom_id res chain seq x y z
N MET A 1 10.79 15.49 -8.69
CA MET A 1 10.52 14.13 -8.20
C MET A 1 10.18 14.23 -6.72
N SER A 2 8.96 13.89 -6.33
CA SER A 2 8.57 13.91 -4.92
C SER A 2 9.32 12.85 -4.13
N LYS A 3 9.80 13.23 -2.95
CA LYS A 3 10.53 12.34 -2.05
C LYS A 3 9.55 11.29 -1.51
N LEU A 4 9.90 10.02 -1.64
CA LEU A 4 9.12 8.94 -1.02
C LEU A 4 9.14 9.10 0.51
N PRO A 5 7.98 9.04 1.18
CA PRO A 5 7.92 9.15 2.63
C PRO A 5 8.48 7.89 3.29
N VAL A 6 8.93 8.03 4.54
CA VAL A 6 9.27 6.90 5.40
C VAL A 6 7.99 6.52 6.16
N VAL A 7 7.44 5.34 5.85
CA VAL A 7 6.17 4.87 6.42
C VAL A 7 6.24 3.41 6.82
N SER A 8 5.44 3.05 7.81
CA SER A 8 5.25 1.69 8.27
C SER A 8 4.31 0.89 7.36
N GLY A 9 4.34 -0.44 7.54
CA GLY A 9 3.37 -1.34 6.92
C GLY A 9 1.92 -1.00 7.29
N LYS A 10 1.70 -0.58 8.54
CA LYS A 10 0.36 -0.23 9.04
C LYS A 10 -0.18 1.04 8.38
N GLU A 11 0.64 2.07 8.24
CA GLU A 11 0.26 3.31 7.56
C GLU A 11 -0.04 3.05 6.08
N THR A 12 0.80 2.24 5.42
CA THR A 12 0.58 1.86 4.02
C THR A 12 -0.75 1.11 3.83
N ILE A 13 -1.07 0.16 4.71
CA ILE A 13 -2.35 -0.57 4.68
C ILE A 13 -3.52 0.40 4.86
N LYS A 14 -3.45 1.31 5.84
CA LYS A 14 -4.51 2.30 6.08
C LYS A 14 -4.73 3.22 4.88
N ALA A 15 -3.66 3.71 4.26
CA ALA A 15 -3.75 4.53 3.06
C ALA A 15 -4.43 3.80 1.90
N LEU A 16 -4.04 2.53 1.66
CA LEU A 16 -4.68 1.70 0.63
C LEU A 16 -6.15 1.40 0.95
N GLN A 17 -6.52 1.23 2.22
CA GLN A 17 -7.91 1.03 2.62
C GLN A 17 -8.81 2.23 2.31
N LYS A 18 -8.28 3.46 2.35
CA LYS A 18 -9.03 4.68 1.98
C LYS A 18 -9.46 4.68 0.51
N ILE A 19 -8.79 3.94 -0.36
CA ILE A 19 -9.10 3.85 -1.80
C ILE A 19 -9.81 2.54 -2.19
N GLY A 20 -10.30 1.77 -1.22
CA GLY A 20 -11.14 0.59 -1.47
C GLY A 20 -10.50 -0.76 -1.18
N TYR A 21 -9.17 -0.83 -0.98
CA TYR A 21 -8.52 -2.10 -0.63
C TYR A 21 -9.02 -2.65 0.70
N GLN A 22 -9.23 -3.95 0.76
CA GLN A 22 -9.58 -4.69 1.97
C GLN A 22 -8.52 -5.73 2.30
N THR A 23 -8.27 -5.95 3.59
CA THR A 23 -7.38 -7.03 4.02
C THR A 23 -8.10 -8.37 3.87
N VAL A 24 -7.55 -9.26 3.05
CA VAL A 24 -8.16 -10.57 2.77
C VAL A 24 -7.43 -11.74 3.42
N ARG A 25 -6.14 -11.59 3.72
CA ARG A 25 -5.33 -12.64 4.35
C ARG A 25 -4.11 -12.05 5.03
N GLN A 26 -3.68 -12.70 6.11
CA GLN A 26 -2.37 -12.45 6.70
C GLN A 26 -1.61 -13.78 6.91
N LYS A 27 -0.32 -13.80 6.57
CA LYS A 27 0.61 -14.88 6.93
C LYS A 27 1.88 -14.29 7.54
N GLY A 28 2.05 -14.47 8.84
CA GLY A 28 3.12 -13.80 9.59
C GLY A 28 2.99 -12.28 9.47
N SER A 29 4.07 -11.61 9.08
CA SER A 29 4.04 -10.16 8.87
C SER A 29 3.45 -9.73 7.52
N HIS A 30 3.16 -10.64 6.59
CA HIS A 30 2.70 -10.26 5.24
C HIS A 30 1.17 -10.23 5.19
N VAL A 31 0.62 -9.05 4.91
CA VAL A 31 -0.81 -8.80 4.77
C VAL A 31 -1.14 -8.67 3.29
N ARG A 32 -2.08 -9.46 2.80
CA ARG A 32 -2.58 -9.38 1.43
C ARG A 32 -3.85 -8.54 1.41
N LEU A 33 -3.86 -7.53 0.54
CA LEU A 33 -4.99 -6.68 0.27
C LEU A 33 -5.55 -6.96 -1.12
N ARG A 34 -6.86 -6.75 -1.28
CA ARG A 34 -7.57 -6.85 -2.54
C ARG A 34 -8.72 -5.83 -2.53
N ASP A 35 -9.01 -5.26 -3.68
CA ASP A 35 -10.22 -4.49 -3.90
C ASP A 35 -11.11 -5.29 -4.85
N ASP A 36 -12.33 -5.62 -4.42
CA ASP A 36 -13.29 -6.38 -5.21
C ASP A 36 -14.24 -5.47 -6.01
N THR A 37 -14.14 -4.16 -5.82
CA THR A 37 -15.00 -3.14 -6.46
C THR A 37 -14.32 -2.47 -7.64
N ASN A 38 -12.99 -2.36 -7.63
CA ASN A 38 -12.22 -1.74 -8.71
C ASN A 38 -11.37 -2.77 -9.49
N PRO A 39 -11.66 -3.03 -10.78
CA PRO A 39 -10.91 -4.01 -11.57
C PRO A 39 -9.48 -3.58 -11.91
N THR A 40 -9.12 -2.29 -11.77
CA THR A 40 -7.73 -1.83 -11.98
C THR A 40 -6.83 -2.09 -10.78
N HIS A 41 -7.42 -2.33 -9.61
CA HIS A 41 -6.70 -2.61 -8.38
C HIS A 41 -6.29 -4.09 -8.31
N ILE A 42 -5.02 -4.36 -8.57
CA ILE A 42 -4.47 -5.71 -8.44
C ILE A 42 -4.24 -6.08 -6.97
N PRO A 43 -4.21 -7.38 -6.60
CA PRO A 43 -3.91 -7.76 -5.23
C PRO A 43 -2.49 -7.33 -4.79
N ILE A 44 -2.38 -6.66 -3.64
CA ILE A 44 -1.12 -6.14 -3.10
C ILE A 44 -0.74 -6.90 -1.83
N THR A 45 0.56 -7.09 -1.59
CA THR A 45 1.05 -7.63 -0.31
C THR A 45 1.93 -6.61 0.39
N VAL A 46 1.60 -6.27 1.64
CA VAL A 46 2.31 -5.30 2.47
C VAL A 46 2.88 -6.00 3.70
N PRO A 47 4.20 -5.90 3.97
CA PRO A 47 4.79 -6.38 5.21
C PRO A 47 4.51 -5.40 6.37
N LEU A 48 4.07 -5.91 7.52
CA LEU A 48 3.85 -5.18 8.77
C LEU A 48 5.17 -4.87 9.51
N HIS A 49 6.08 -4.16 8.84
CA HIS A 49 7.33 -3.70 9.43
C HIS A 49 7.20 -2.26 9.90
N LYS A 50 8.09 -1.82 10.81
CA LYS A 50 8.12 -0.42 11.30
C LYS A 50 8.37 0.57 10.16
N GLU A 51 9.15 0.17 9.16
CA GLU A 51 9.44 0.96 7.97
C GLU A 51 9.43 0.05 6.74
N ILE A 52 8.81 0.51 5.66
CA ILE A 52 8.90 -0.12 4.34
C ILE A 52 10.08 0.50 3.58
N LYS A 53 10.96 -0.35 3.05
CA LYS A 53 12.06 0.10 2.17
C LYS A 53 11.50 0.84 0.95
N HIS A 54 12.15 1.95 0.57
CA HIS A 54 11.75 2.83 -0.53
C HIS A 54 11.39 2.07 -1.84
N GLY A 55 12.19 1.08 -2.23
CA GLY A 55 11.94 0.29 -3.44
C GLY A 55 10.63 -0.50 -3.39
N LEU A 56 10.32 -1.09 -2.24
CA LEU A 56 9.06 -1.81 -2.03
C LEU A 56 7.88 -0.84 -1.96
N LEU A 57 8.02 0.27 -1.25
CA LEU A 57 6.97 1.29 -1.16
C LEU A 57 6.62 1.85 -2.55
N ARG A 58 7.63 2.19 -3.36
CA ARG A 58 7.43 2.65 -4.74
C ARG A 58 6.69 1.63 -5.60
N ARG A 59 7.01 0.34 -5.44
CA ARG A 59 6.31 -0.73 -6.14
C ARG A 59 4.85 -0.81 -5.70
N ILE A 60 4.59 -0.79 -4.40
CA ILE A 60 3.23 -0.81 -3.85
C ILE A 60 2.39 0.36 -4.40
N ILE A 61 2.92 1.58 -4.36
CA ILE A 61 2.25 2.78 -4.88
C ILE A 61 1.89 2.61 -6.36
N LYS A 62 2.85 2.14 -7.17
CA LYS A 62 2.64 1.88 -8.60
C LYS A 62 1.58 0.80 -8.83
N ASP A 63 1.67 -0.31 -8.10
CA ASP A 63 0.74 -1.44 -8.21
C ASP A 63 -0.68 -1.04 -7.74
N SER A 64 -0.79 -0.06 -6.83
CA SER A 64 -2.07 0.56 -6.43
C SER A 64 -2.57 1.63 -7.40
N THR A 65 -1.93 1.82 -8.55
CA THR A 65 -2.28 2.84 -9.56
C THR A 65 -2.27 4.29 -9.02
N LEU A 66 -1.44 4.57 -8.02
CA LEU A 66 -1.28 5.89 -7.41
C LEU A 66 0.01 6.58 -7.87
N SER A 67 0.01 7.91 -7.83
CA SER A 67 1.24 8.72 -7.79
C SER A 67 1.80 8.78 -6.36
N VAL A 68 3.05 9.24 -6.21
CA VAL A 68 3.65 9.43 -4.88
C VAL A 68 2.90 10.51 -4.10
N GLU A 69 2.48 11.58 -4.79
CA GLU A 69 1.72 12.69 -4.23
C GLU A 69 0.35 12.22 -3.72
N GLN A 70 -0.40 11.48 -4.55
CA GLN A 70 -1.69 10.90 -4.15
C GLN A 70 -1.53 9.96 -2.96
N PHE A 71 -0.48 9.14 -2.93
CA PHE A 71 -0.22 8.29 -1.78
C PHE A 71 0.06 9.08 -0.50
N VAL A 72 0.82 10.18 -0.60
CA VAL A 72 1.12 11.06 0.54
C VAL A 72 -0.15 11.73 1.10
N GLU A 73 -1.10 12.12 0.24
CA GLU A 73 -2.40 12.66 0.67
C GLU A 73 -3.26 11.63 1.42
N LEU A 74 -3.01 10.33 1.21
CA LEU A 74 -3.72 9.23 1.83
C LEU A 74 -3.10 8.74 3.15
N LEU A 75 -1.92 9.22 3.54
CA LEU A 75 -1.32 8.91 4.84
C LEU A 75 -2.12 9.60 5.95
#